data_AF-A0A7X9Q1N6-F1
#
_entry.id   AF-A0A7X9Q1N6-F1
#
_cell.length_a   1.000
_cell.length_b   1.000
_cell.length_c   1.000
_cell.angle_alpha   90.00
_cell.angle_beta   90.00
_cell.angle_gamma   90.00
#
_symmetry.space_group_name_H-M   'P 1'
#
loop_
_entity.id
_entity.type
_entity.pdbx_description
1 polymer ?
#
loop_
_entity_poly.entity_id
_entity_poly.type
_entity_poly.pdbx_seq_one_letter_code
_entity_poly.pdbx_strand_id
1 'polypeptide(L)'
;VGFPGESEADLQRTLEVAAAAEYDYAYTFVFSPREGTEAAAMVDHFVDPAVVAERFQRLRVVVEHSALLKHQARIGRVEEVVVEGPSKKDPSVMSGRTRQNKLVHFTPTHPLRVGSYATVEVVSAAPHHLMGRFLELVAEPVHRRRIAVSAG
;
A
#
# COMPACT_ATOMS: atom_id res chain seq x y z
N VAL A 1 -14.59 -2.25 -9.21
CA VAL A 1 -15.12 -2.15 -10.59
C VAL A 1 -15.83 -3.43 -10.97
N GLY A 2 -16.75 -3.36 -11.93
CA GLY A 2 -17.57 -4.50 -12.35
C GLY A 2 -18.77 -4.78 -11.46
N PHE A 3 -19.23 -3.78 -10.70
CA PHE A 3 -20.49 -3.92 -9.96
C PHE A 3 -21.64 -4.22 -10.93
N PRO A 4 -22.64 -5.05 -10.56
CA PRO A 4 -23.76 -5.36 -11.46
C PRO A 4 -24.44 -4.10 -11.98
N GLY A 5 -24.52 -3.95 -13.30
CA GLY A 5 -25.08 -2.79 -13.99
C GLY A 5 -24.11 -1.63 -14.23
N GLU A 6 -22.84 -1.73 -13.82
CA GLU A 6 -21.84 -0.67 -14.05
C GLU A 6 -21.67 -0.40 -15.56
N SER A 7 -22.01 0.81 -15.99
CA SER A 7 -21.84 1.26 -17.37
C SER A 7 -20.43 1.83 -17.62
N GLU A 8 -20.08 2.06 -18.88
CA GLU A 8 -18.83 2.74 -19.23
C GLU A 8 -18.77 4.18 -18.67
N ALA A 9 -19.91 4.88 -18.63
CA ALA A 9 -19.99 6.21 -18.04
C ALA A 9 -19.76 6.21 -16.53
N ASP A 10 -20.19 5.15 -15.83
CA ASP A 10 -19.94 4.98 -14.39
C ASP A 10 -18.47 4.74 -14.10
N LEU A 11 -17.81 3.91 -14.93
CA LEU A 11 -16.37 3.72 -14.85
C LEU A 11 -15.64 5.04 -15.11
N GLN A 12 -15.99 5.78 -16.16
CA GLN A 12 -15.32 7.02 -16.50
C GLN A 12 -15.39 8.03 -15.33
N ARG A 13 -16.56 8.17 -14.69
CA ARG A 13 -16.69 8.98 -13.46
C ARG A 13 -15.83 8.47 -12.32
N THR A 14 -15.72 7.15 -12.16
CA THR A 14 -14.84 6.53 -11.15
C THR A 14 -13.37 6.87 -11.41
N LEU A 15 -12.92 6.83 -12.67
CA LEU A 15 -11.55 7.19 -13.06
C LEU A 15 -11.26 8.67 -12.79
N GLU A 16 -12.22 9.56 -13.11
CA GLU A 16 -12.11 11.00 -12.83
C GLU A 16 -11.97 11.29 -11.34
N VAL A 17 -12.78 10.63 -10.49
CA VAL A 17 -12.67 10.77 -9.03
C VAL A 17 -11.33 10.24 -8.53
N ALA A 18 -10.87 9.08 -9.02
CA ALA A 18 -9.58 8.51 -8.63
C ALA A 18 -8.41 9.42 -9.04
N ALA A 19 -8.47 10.03 -10.22
CA ALA A 19 -7.47 10.98 -10.70
C ALA A 19 -7.48 12.26 -9.86
N ALA A 20 -8.64 12.86 -9.61
CA ALA A 20 -8.77 14.11 -8.86
C ALA A 20 -8.37 13.97 -7.37
N ALA A 21 -8.61 12.81 -6.76
CA ALA A 21 -8.22 12.54 -5.38
C ALA A 21 -6.72 12.30 -5.20
N GLU A 22 -6.00 11.96 -6.29
CA GLU A 22 -4.56 11.72 -6.31
C GLU A 22 -4.06 10.76 -5.20
N TYR A 23 -4.78 9.64 -5.02
CA TYR A 23 -4.41 8.65 -4.00
C TYR A 23 -2.97 8.18 -4.17
N ASP A 24 -2.22 8.20 -3.07
CA ASP A 24 -0.86 7.67 -3.02
C ASP A 24 -0.81 6.15 -2.78
N TYR A 25 -1.96 5.58 -2.41
CA TYR A 25 -2.26 4.16 -2.34
C TYR A 25 -3.78 3.97 -2.30
N ALA A 26 -4.31 2.96 -2.99
CA ALA A 26 -5.72 2.58 -2.89
C ALA A 26 -5.91 1.07 -3.05
N TYR A 27 -6.85 0.50 -2.29
CA TYR A 27 -7.29 -0.87 -2.53
C TYR A 27 -8.34 -0.89 -3.63
N THR A 28 -8.05 -1.62 -4.70
CA THR A 28 -8.96 -1.80 -5.84
C THR A 28 -9.29 -3.27 -6.00
N PHE A 29 -10.57 -3.59 -6.18
CA PHE A 29 -11.04 -4.96 -6.37
C PHE A 29 -12.02 -5.06 -7.54
N VAL A 30 -12.02 -6.23 -8.18
CA VAL A 30 -13.08 -6.69 -9.07
C VAL A 30 -14.26 -7.14 -8.21
N PHE A 31 -15.47 -6.81 -8.64
CA PHE A 31 -16.68 -7.30 -7.99
C PHE A 31 -16.69 -8.83 -7.92
N SER A 32 -17.05 -9.36 -6.76
CA SER A 32 -17.26 -10.78 -6.52
C SER A 32 -18.58 -10.89 -5.77
N PRO A 33 -19.59 -11.59 -6.32
CA PRO A 33 -20.86 -11.76 -5.62
C PRO A 33 -20.61 -12.50 -4.31
N ARG A 34 -21.32 -12.07 -3.27
CA ARG A 34 -21.30 -12.69 -1.94
C ARG A 34 -22.71 -13.14 -1.61
N GLU A 35 -22.85 -14.41 -1.26
CA GLU A 35 -24.13 -15.01 -0.91
C GLU A 35 -24.86 -14.16 0.16
N GLY A 36 -26.17 -13.97 -0.02
CA GLY A 36 -27.00 -13.16 0.86
C GLY A 36 -26.98 -11.65 0.59
N THR A 37 -26.21 -11.15 -0.38
CA THR A 37 -26.25 -9.73 -0.79
C THR A 37 -27.22 -9.49 -1.95
N GLU A 38 -27.87 -8.33 -2.00
CA GLU A 38 -28.72 -7.94 -3.14
C GLU A 38 -27.95 -7.99 -4.46
N ALA A 39 -26.69 -7.52 -4.45
CA ALA A 39 -25.82 -7.55 -5.61
C ALA A 39 -25.57 -8.97 -6.13
N ALA A 40 -25.59 -10.00 -5.28
CA ALA A 40 -25.45 -11.39 -5.74
C ALA A 40 -26.69 -11.90 -6.49
N ALA A 41 -27.86 -11.31 -6.26
CA ALA A 41 -29.10 -11.64 -6.98
C ALA A 41 -29.26 -10.89 -8.31
N MET A 42 -28.44 -9.86 -8.57
CA MET A 42 -28.46 -9.06 -9.80
C MET A 42 -27.78 -9.76 -10.99
N VAL A 43 -27.96 -11.08 -11.13
CA VAL A 43 -27.20 -11.92 -12.08
C VAL A 43 -27.35 -11.44 -13.52
N ASP A 44 -28.54 -11.01 -13.92
CA ASP A 44 -28.83 -10.48 -15.27
C ASP A 44 -28.11 -9.16 -15.59
N HIS A 45 -27.56 -8.50 -14.56
CA HIS A 45 -26.80 -7.26 -14.69
C HIS A 45 -25.30 -7.46 -14.49
N PHE A 46 -24.81 -8.68 -14.36
CA PHE A 46 -23.37 -8.92 -14.22
C PHE A 46 -22.63 -8.44 -15.47
N VAL A 47 -21.55 -7.71 -15.24
CA VAL A 47 -20.68 -7.22 -16.31
C VAL A 47 -19.79 -8.37 -16.76
N ASP A 48 -19.59 -8.50 -18.07
CA ASP A 48 -18.73 -9.52 -18.66
C ASP A 48 -17.33 -9.52 -18.01
N PRO A 49 -16.79 -10.68 -17.59
CA PRO A 49 -15.50 -10.74 -16.91
C PRO A 49 -14.33 -10.11 -17.66
N ALA A 50 -14.31 -10.18 -19.00
CA ALA A 50 -13.26 -9.56 -19.81
C ALA A 50 -13.37 -8.03 -19.77
N VAL A 51 -14.60 -7.50 -19.80
CA VAL A 51 -14.84 -6.06 -19.59
C VAL A 51 -14.39 -5.66 -18.18
N VAL A 52 -14.78 -6.40 -17.14
CA VAL A 52 -14.37 -6.06 -15.76
C VAL A 52 -12.84 -6.08 -15.59
N ALA A 53 -12.14 -7.03 -16.23
CA ALA A 53 -10.69 -7.09 -16.22
C ALA A 53 -10.05 -5.87 -16.90
N GLU A 54 -10.57 -5.46 -18.06
CA GLU A 54 -10.12 -4.26 -18.78
C GLU A 54 -10.31 -3.00 -17.94
N ARG A 55 -11.50 -2.82 -17.35
CA ARG A 55 -11.82 -1.70 -16.45
C ARG A 55 -10.93 -1.66 -15.23
N PHE A 56 -10.62 -2.82 -14.65
CA PHE A 56 -9.71 -2.94 -13.53
C PHE A 56 -8.30 -2.47 -13.88
N GLN A 57 -7.80 -2.84 -15.06
CA GLN A 57 -6.49 -2.34 -15.51
C GLN A 57 -6.49 -0.82 -15.70
N ARG A 58 -7.55 -0.24 -16.28
CA ARG A 58 -7.66 1.22 -16.42
C ARG A 58 -7.65 1.94 -15.09
N LEU A 59 -8.44 1.47 -14.11
CA LEU A 59 -8.43 2.06 -12.77
C LEU A 59 -7.06 1.92 -12.11
N ARG A 60 -6.43 0.76 -12.24
CA ARG A 60 -5.09 0.50 -11.69
C ARG A 60 -4.05 1.47 -12.26
N VAL A 61 -4.06 1.72 -13.57
CA VAL A 61 -3.14 2.68 -14.22
C VAL A 61 -3.30 4.08 -13.63
N VAL A 62 -4.53 4.56 -13.44
CA VAL A 62 -4.80 5.89 -12.85
C VAL A 62 -4.26 5.97 -11.41
N VAL A 63 -4.55 4.97 -10.58
CA VAL A 63 -4.09 4.94 -9.19
C VAL A 63 -2.57 4.82 -9.10
N GLU A 64 -1.94 3.94 -9.89
CA GLU A 64 -0.48 3.75 -9.88
C GLU A 64 0.27 4.99 -10.38
N HIS A 65 -0.31 5.73 -11.34
CA HIS A 65 0.25 7.00 -11.81
C HIS A 65 0.26 8.05 -10.69
N SER A 66 -0.88 8.24 -10.00
CA SER A 66 -0.97 9.14 -8.84
C SER A 66 -0.02 8.72 -7.72
N ALA A 67 0.05 7.42 -7.41
CA ALA A 67 0.95 6.88 -6.40
C ALA A 67 2.42 7.15 -6.72
N LEU A 68 2.84 6.94 -7.97
CA LEU A 68 4.19 7.23 -8.40
C LEU A 68 4.55 8.70 -8.21
N LEU A 69 3.68 9.64 -8.62
CA LEU A 69 3.93 11.07 -8.46
C LEU A 69 4.08 11.46 -6.98
N LYS A 70 3.19 10.97 -6.11
CA LYS A 70 3.24 11.23 -4.67
C LYS A 70 4.48 10.62 -4.01
N HIS A 71 4.95 9.47 -4.49
CA HIS A 71 6.18 8.84 -4.03
C HIS A 71 7.44 9.55 -4.53
N GLN A 72 7.47 9.98 -5.80
CA GLN A 72 8.57 10.77 -6.36
C GLN A 72 8.76 12.09 -5.63
N ALA A 73 7.66 12.75 -5.22
CA ALA A 73 7.72 13.96 -4.39
C ALA A 73 8.36 13.76 -3.00
N ARG A 74 8.63 12.51 -2.60
CA ARG A 74 9.34 12.18 -1.37
C ARG A 74 10.84 11.99 -1.55
N ILE A 75 11.34 11.89 -2.78
CA ILE A 75 12.79 11.74 -3.02
C ILE A 75 13.53 12.93 -2.39
N GLY A 76 14.62 12.63 -1.68
CA GLY A 76 15.42 13.59 -0.90
C GLY A 76 14.88 13.88 0.51
N ARG A 77 13.68 13.41 0.87
CA ARG A 77 13.17 13.54 2.23
C ARG A 77 13.77 12.46 3.14
N VAL A 78 14.00 12.84 4.39
CA VAL A 78 14.31 11.90 5.46
C VAL A 78 13.01 11.49 6.14
N GLU A 79 12.72 10.20 6.14
CA GLU A 79 11.52 9.62 6.75
C GLU A 79 11.93 8.72 7.92
N GLU A 80 11.21 8.83 9.03
CA GLU A 80 11.25 7.82 10.09
C GLU A 80 10.47 6.59 9.64
N VAL A 81 11.07 5.41 9.80
CA VAL A 81 10.46 4.12 9.49
C VAL A 81 10.48 3.19 10.69
N VAL A 82 9.42 2.40 10.86
CA VAL A 82 9.44 1.21 11.71
C VAL A 82 9.96 0.03 10.90
N VAL A 83 10.97 -0.68 11.41
CA VAL A 83 11.59 -1.84 10.75
C VAL A 83 10.67 -3.05 10.87
N GLU A 84 10.26 -3.63 9.74
CA GLU A 84 9.43 -4.85 9.69
C GLU A 84 10.29 -6.12 9.52
N GLY A 85 11.54 -5.98 9.05
CA GLY A 85 12.50 -7.07 8.89
C GLY A 85 13.02 -7.20 7.45
N PRO A 86 13.65 -8.33 7.10
CA PRO A 86 14.18 -8.55 5.76
C PRO A 86 13.10 -8.50 4.68
N SER A 87 13.43 -7.96 3.51
CA SER A 87 12.58 -8.00 2.33
C SER A 87 12.36 -9.44 1.88
N LYS A 88 11.14 -9.74 1.43
CA LYS A 88 10.77 -11.07 0.94
C LYS A 88 11.58 -11.50 -0.29
N LYS A 89 12.06 -10.54 -1.09
CA LYS A 89 12.79 -10.81 -2.34
C LYS A 89 14.30 -10.91 -2.13
N ASP A 90 14.83 -10.15 -1.16
CA ASP A 90 16.25 -10.06 -0.89
C ASP A 90 16.48 -9.90 0.62
N PRO A 91 16.98 -10.94 1.31
CA PRO A 91 17.24 -10.89 2.76
C PRO A 91 18.31 -9.86 3.17
N SER A 92 19.14 -9.37 2.24
CA SER A 92 20.14 -8.34 2.52
C SER A 92 19.54 -6.93 2.62
N VAL A 93 18.30 -6.77 2.15
CA VAL A 93 17.56 -5.52 2.18
C VAL A 93 16.53 -5.56 3.31
N MET A 94 16.48 -4.53 4.15
CA MET A 94 15.42 -4.37 5.15
C MET A 94 14.20 -3.68 4.53
N SER A 95 13.03 -4.05 5.04
CA SER A 95 11.76 -3.39 4.80
C SER A 95 11.32 -2.68 6.07
N GLY A 96 10.81 -1.47 5.91
CA GLY A 96 10.14 -0.75 6.97
C GLY A 96 8.99 0.08 6.43
N ARG A 97 8.23 0.68 7.34
CA ARG A 97 7.12 1.56 6.99
C ARG A 97 7.25 2.93 7.60
N THR A 98 7.02 3.94 6.78
CA THR A 98 6.90 5.32 7.28
C THR A 98 5.66 5.48 8.16
N ARG A 99 5.56 6.61 8.85
CA ARG A 99 4.34 7.01 9.58
C ARG A 99 3.08 7.06 8.72
N GLN A 100 3.24 7.29 7.41
CA GLN A 100 2.14 7.27 6.42
C GLN A 100 1.93 5.88 5.82
N ASN A 101 2.45 4.82 6.47
CA ASN A 101 2.33 3.43 6.05
C ASN A 101 3.01 3.09 4.70
N LYS A 102 3.86 3.99 4.18
CA LYS A 102 4.60 3.74 2.93
C LYS A 102 5.69 2.72 3.16
N LEU A 103 5.72 1.69 2.34
CA LEU A 103 6.78 0.69 2.33
C LEU A 103 8.07 1.32 1.84
N VAL A 104 9.15 1.19 2.61
CA VAL A 104 10.49 1.64 2.26
C VAL A 104 11.41 0.45 2.36
N HIS A 105 12.22 0.19 1.33
CA HIS A 105 13.33 -0.73 1.47
C HIS A 105 14.68 -0.01 1.46
N PHE A 106 15.60 -0.51 2.29
CA PHE A 106 16.89 0.10 2.52
C PHE A 106 17.87 -0.95 3.04
N THR A 107 19.17 -0.73 2.86
CA THR A 107 20.23 -1.58 3.40
C THR A 107 20.85 -0.89 4.61
N PRO A 108 20.72 -1.46 5.82
CA PRO A 108 21.32 -0.86 7.01
C PRO A 108 22.84 -1.13 7.07
N THR A 109 23.58 -0.27 7.76
CA THR A 109 25.03 -0.44 7.96
C THR A 109 25.39 -1.47 9.03
N HIS A 110 24.41 -1.84 9.86
CA HIS A 110 24.50 -2.90 10.86
C HIS A 110 23.13 -3.60 10.98
N PRO A 111 23.06 -4.81 11.56
CA PRO A 111 21.78 -5.47 11.79
C PRO A 111 20.82 -4.60 12.61
N LEU A 112 19.56 -4.54 12.19
CA LEU A 112 18.47 -3.88 12.90
C LEU A 112 17.49 -4.94 13.43
N ARG A 113 16.93 -4.70 14.61
CA ARG A 113 15.86 -5.55 15.13
C ARG A 113 14.52 -5.16 14.52
N VAL A 114 13.64 -6.14 14.36
CA VAL A 114 12.25 -5.86 13.98
C VAL A 114 11.61 -5.02 15.09
N GLY A 115 10.89 -3.97 14.70
CA GLY A 115 10.28 -3.00 15.61
C GLY A 115 11.20 -1.84 16.02
N SER A 116 12.45 -1.79 15.55
CA SER A 116 13.29 -0.60 15.69
C SER A 116 12.72 0.55 14.84
N TYR A 117 12.98 1.78 15.26
CA TYR A 117 12.78 2.99 14.45
C TYR A 117 14.11 3.43 13.84
N ALA A 118 14.11 3.79 12.57
CA ALA A 118 15.29 4.28 11.85
C ALA A 118 14.93 5.49 10.99
N THR A 119 15.90 6.37 10.71
CA THR A 119 15.76 7.40 9.68
C THR A 119 16.33 6.89 8.36
N VAL A 120 15.59 7.12 7.28
CA VAL A 120 15.95 6.71 5.93
C VAL A 120 15.70 7.87 4.98
N GLU A 121 16.72 8.24 4.22
CA GLU A 121 16.57 9.21 3.13
C GLU A 121 16.02 8.51 1.90
N VAL A 122 14.91 8.98 1.37
CA VAL A 122 14.30 8.41 0.16
C VAL A 122 15.16 8.77 -1.06
N VAL A 123 15.66 7.78 -1.79
CA VAL A 123 16.53 7.98 -2.96
C VAL A 123 15.85 7.63 -4.28
N SER A 124 14.83 6.77 -4.26
CA SER A 124 14.02 6.49 -5.43
C SER A 124 12.62 6.02 -5.05
N ALA A 125 11.72 6.03 -6.03
CA ALA A 125 10.30 5.78 -5.84
C ALA A 125 9.76 4.84 -6.92
N ALA A 126 8.89 3.93 -6.50
CA ALA A 126 8.04 3.12 -7.34
C ALA A 126 6.56 3.33 -6.94
N PRO A 127 5.57 2.89 -7.73
CA PRO A 127 4.16 3.06 -7.38
C PRO A 127 3.78 2.44 -6.02
N HIS A 128 4.47 1.36 -5.62
CA HIS A 128 4.10 0.56 -4.44
C HIS A 128 5.10 0.60 -3.29
N HIS A 129 6.26 1.23 -3.46
CA HIS A 129 7.29 1.32 -2.44
C HIS A 129 8.29 2.43 -2.74
N LEU A 130 9.07 2.79 -1.73
CA LEU A 130 10.22 3.68 -1.82
C LEU A 130 11.51 2.88 -1.63
N MET A 131 12.59 3.34 -2.25
CA MET A 131 13.94 2.93 -1.91
C MET A 131 14.61 4.04 -1.13
N GLY A 132 15.38 3.66 -0.13
CA GLY A 132 16.04 4.62 0.73
C GLY A 132 17.43 4.23 1.14
N ARG A 133 18.20 5.24 1.52
CA ARG A 133 19.52 5.12 2.13
C ARG A 133 19.35 5.24 3.63
N PHE A 134 19.77 4.21 4.35
CA PHE A 134 19.82 4.22 5.80
C PHE A 134 20.69 5.38 6.29
N LEU A 135 20.20 6.12 7.29
CA LEU A 135 20.97 7.18 7.94
C LEU A 135 21.34 6.74 9.36
N GLU A 136 20.35 6.54 10.22
CA GLU A 136 20.61 6.19 11.61
C GLU A 136 19.51 5.32 12.24
N LEU A 137 19.89 4.60 13.29
CA LEU A 137 18.97 3.94 14.21
C LEU A 137 18.48 4.97 15.24
N VAL A 138 17.17 5.22 15.27
CA VAL A 138 16.53 6.19 16.18
C VAL A 138 16.22 5.56 17.53
N ALA A 139 15.58 4.39 17.51
CA ALA A 139 15.18 3.70 18.73
C ALA A 139 15.11 2.19 18.52
N GLU A 140 15.44 1.46 19.56
CA GLU A 140 15.32 0.00 19.60
C GLU A 140 13.95 -0.43 20.15
N PRO A 141 13.43 -1.62 19.78
CA PRO A 141 12.16 -2.10 20.28
C PRO A 141 12.27 -2.35 21.79
N VAL A 142 11.36 -1.73 22.56
CA VAL A 142 11.26 -1.92 24.01
C VAL A 142 10.20 -2.98 24.29
N HIS A 143 10.61 -4.12 24.83
CA HIS A 143 9.67 -5.14 25.29
C HIS A 143 9.16 -4.76 26.68
N ARG A 144 7.90 -4.35 26.80
CA ARG A 144 7.26 -4.25 28.12
C ARG A 144 7.01 -5.67 28.63
N ARG A 145 7.71 -6.07 29.70
CA ARG A 145 7.41 -7.31 30.42
C ARG A 145 5.95 -7.24 30.90
N ARG A 146 5.15 -8.27 30.60
CA ARG A 146 3.79 -8.42 31.14
C ARG A 146 3.85 -8.29 32.66
N ILE A 147 3.07 -7.36 33.22
CA ILE A 147 2.80 -7.32 34.66
C ILE A 147 1.94 -8.55 34.93
N ALA A 148 2.40 -9.47 35.77
CA ALA A 148 1.58 -10.59 36.22
C ALA A 148 0.38 -10.01 36.96
N VAL A 149 -0.82 -10.19 36.41
CA VAL A 149 -2.05 -9.90 37.15
C VAL A 149 -2.30 -11.13 38.02
N SER A 150 -1.92 -11.05 39.29
CA SER A 150 -2.29 -12.06 40.28
C SER A 150 -3.83 -12.01 40.43
N ALA A 151 -4.52 -13.02 39.90
CA ALA A 151 -5.91 -13.26 40.29
C ALA A 151 -5.87 -13.87 41.70
N GLY A 152 -6.33 -13.10 42.69
CA GLY A 152 -6.56 -13.57 44.05
C GLY A 152 -7.86 -14.36 44.16
#